data_AF-A0A932UIH7-F1
#
_entry.id   AF-A0A932UIH7-F1
#
_cell.length_a   1.000
_cell.length_b   1.000
_cell.length_c   1.000
_cell.angle_alpha   90.00
_cell.angle_beta   90.00
_cell.angle_gamma   90.00
#
_symmetry.space_group_name_H-M   'P 1'
#
loop_
_entity.id
_entity.type
_entity.pdbx_description
1 polymer ?
#
loop_
_entity_poly.entity_id
_entity_poly.type
_entity_poly.pdbx_seq_one_letter_code
_entity_poly.pdbx_strand_id
1 'polypeptide(L)'
;MSLTSDRSAPEPGEVPLSAAGTGSSEIRSSGLGRATVTAASPPLVAGQVVVSFGFPWAFLISAVLGGLAGALAREGWFRFRRQEAVSPGKLVANVVTGILIGCITAVLYAVGINVLDVEPAAKRGEAIVFGISALGAIGGLTVLKKLVPHATEQPSGG
;
A
#
# COMPACT_ATOMS: atom_id res chain seq x y z
N MET A 1 -32.71 -1.51 -6.95
CA MET A 1 -32.47 -0.76 -5.69
C MET A 1 -31.46 0.33 -6.00
N SER A 2 -31.69 1.58 -5.58
CA SER A 2 -30.74 2.67 -5.79
C SER A 2 -29.90 2.91 -4.54
N LEU A 3 -28.62 3.19 -4.74
CA LEU A 3 -27.65 3.55 -3.72
C LEU A 3 -27.08 4.94 -4.03
N THR A 4 -27.10 5.81 -3.02
CA THR A 4 -26.52 7.14 -3.10
C THR A 4 -25.64 7.41 -1.89
N SER A 5 -24.69 8.34 -2.03
CA SER A 5 -23.85 8.80 -0.95
C SER A 5 -23.54 10.29 -1.11
N ASP A 6 -23.31 10.95 0.02
CA ASP A 6 -22.97 12.37 0.13
C ASP A 6 -21.52 12.72 -0.24
N ARG A 7 -20.59 11.74 -0.31
CA ARG A 7 -19.16 12.01 -0.56
C ARG A 7 -18.48 11.15 -1.63
N SER A 8 -18.99 9.97 -1.95
CA SER A 8 -18.35 9.07 -2.93
C SER A 8 -19.42 8.23 -3.61
N ALA A 9 -19.48 8.22 -4.94
CA ALA A 9 -20.51 7.47 -5.65
C ALA A 9 -20.34 5.95 -5.43
N PRO A 10 -21.39 5.23 -5.01
CA PRO A 10 -21.39 3.77 -5.02
C PRO A 10 -21.35 3.25 -6.45
N GLU A 11 -20.60 2.17 -6.69
CA GLU A 11 -20.51 1.49 -7.97
C GLU A 11 -20.84 -0.02 -7.82
N PRO A 12 -21.92 -0.50 -8.45
CA PRO A 12 -22.91 0.25 -9.22
C PRO A 12 -23.85 1.06 -8.30
N GLY A 13 -24.31 2.23 -8.77
CA GLY A 13 -25.32 3.04 -8.08
C GLY A 13 -26.72 2.45 -8.14
N GLU A 14 -26.98 1.56 -9.11
CA GLU A 14 -28.17 0.72 -9.15
C GLU A 14 -27.76 -0.73 -8.91
N VAL A 15 -28.29 -1.30 -7.83
CA VAL A 15 -27.96 -2.66 -7.41
C VAL A 15 -29.12 -3.59 -7.80
N PRO A 16 -28.87 -4.57 -8.69
CA PRO A 16 -29.81 -5.67 -8.90
C PRO A 16 -29.80 -6.56 -7.66
N LEU A 17 -30.99 -6.95 -7.20
CA LEU A 17 -31.15 -7.83 -6.07
C LEU A 17 -31.23 -9.29 -6.54
N SER A 18 -30.60 -10.19 -5.79
CA SER A 18 -30.74 -11.63 -5.97
C SER A 18 -32.14 -12.11 -5.58
N ALA A 19 -32.46 -13.37 -5.89
CA ALA A 19 -33.70 -14.01 -5.43
C ALA A 19 -33.83 -14.05 -3.90
N ALA A 20 -32.72 -13.92 -3.17
CA ALA A 20 -32.68 -13.83 -1.71
C ALA A 20 -32.83 -12.37 -1.19
N GLY A 21 -33.01 -11.39 -2.08
CA GLY A 21 -33.16 -9.98 -1.73
C GLY A 21 -31.84 -9.26 -1.39
N THR A 22 -30.69 -9.84 -1.74
CA THR A 22 -29.36 -9.28 -1.44
C THR A 22 -28.69 -8.76 -2.70
N GLY A 23 -27.89 -7.71 -2.56
CA GLY A 23 -27.05 -7.17 -3.63
C GLY A 23 -25.85 -6.42 -3.04
N SER A 24 -24.81 -6.20 -3.83
CA SER A 24 -23.57 -5.56 -3.40
C SER A 24 -23.19 -4.41 -4.31
N SER A 25 -22.59 -3.38 -3.73
CA SER A 25 -21.98 -2.24 -4.40
C SER A 25 -20.73 -1.84 -3.62
N GLU A 26 -19.78 -1.23 -4.31
CA GLU A 26 -18.52 -0.80 -3.74
C GLU A 26 -18.48 0.72 -3.65
N ILE A 27 -17.86 1.23 -2.58
CA ILE A 27 -17.59 2.66 -2.41
C ILE A 27 -16.10 2.85 -2.17
N ARG A 28 -15.45 3.66 -3.01
CA ARG A 28 -14.05 4.01 -2.83
C ARG A 28 -13.94 5.28 -2.01
N SER A 29 -13.14 5.25 -0.95
CA SER A 29 -12.88 6.44 -0.14
C SER A 29 -12.24 7.55 -0.98
N SER A 30 -12.76 8.78 -0.88
CA SER A 30 -12.19 9.99 -1.46
C SER A 30 -11.36 10.82 -0.45
N GLY A 31 -11.27 10.39 0.81
CA GLY A 31 -10.55 11.11 1.86
C GLY A 31 -10.94 10.68 3.28
N LEU A 32 -10.60 11.52 4.27
CA LEU A 32 -10.96 11.28 5.67
C LEU A 32 -12.36 11.81 6.00
N GLY A 33 -13.03 11.17 6.95
CA GLY A 33 -14.29 11.63 7.52
C GLY A 33 -15.39 10.59 7.41
N ARG A 34 -16.64 11.03 7.26
CA ARG A 34 -17.80 10.14 7.22
C ARG A 34 -18.57 10.33 5.93
N ALA A 35 -19.14 9.24 5.41
CA ALA A 35 -20.08 9.25 4.32
C ALA A 35 -21.36 8.55 4.76
N THR A 36 -22.50 9.16 4.45
CA THR A 36 -23.81 8.54 4.65
C THR A 36 -24.20 7.85 3.36
N VAL A 37 -24.36 6.53 3.41
CA VAL A 37 -24.85 5.74 2.28
C VAL A 37 -26.34 5.52 2.49
N THR A 38 -27.14 5.95 1.52
CA THR A 38 -28.59 5.78 1.52
C THR A 38 -28.97 4.75 0.49
N ALA A 39 -29.86 3.84 0.88
CA ALA A 39 -30.37 2.79 0.03
C ALA A 39 -31.89 2.90 -0.08
N ALA A 40 -32.40 3.03 -1.31
CA ALA A 40 -33.81 3.22 -1.58
C ALA A 40 -34.36 2.20 -2.59
N SER A 41 -35.57 1.72 -2.35
CA SER A 41 -36.27 0.82 -3.27
C SER A 41 -37.78 0.96 -3.09
N PRO A 42 -38.43 1.97 -3.72
CA PRO A 42 -39.87 2.18 -3.59
C PRO A 42 -40.68 0.90 -3.89
N PRO A 43 -41.72 0.57 -3.10
CA PRO A 43 -42.32 1.36 -2.02
C PRO A 43 -41.67 1.14 -0.63
N LEU A 44 -40.53 0.44 -0.54
CA LEU A 44 -39.87 0.15 0.74
C LEU A 44 -39.26 1.42 1.36
N VAL A 45 -39.21 1.44 2.69
CA VAL A 45 -38.54 2.49 3.47
C VAL A 45 -37.05 2.50 3.16
N ALA A 46 -36.47 3.68 2.97
CA ALA A 46 -35.04 3.82 2.72
C ALA A 46 -34.21 3.51 3.98
N GLY A 47 -33.09 2.81 3.79
CA GLY A 47 -32.10 2.55 4.83
C GLY A 47 -30.92 3.52 4.73
N GLN A 48 -30.29 3.85 5.86
CA GLN A 48 -29.08 4.66 5.90
C GLN A 48 -28.01 4.01 6.78
N VAL A 49 -26.76 4.09 6.33
CA VAL A 49 -25.60 3.67 7.11
C VAL A 49 -24.49 4.71 7.00
N VAL A 50 -23.81 4.97 8.12
CA VAL A 50 -22.67 5.88 8.17
C VAL A 50 -21.37 5.09 8.08
N VAL A 51 -20.62 5.32 7.01
CA VAL A 51 -19.28 4.74 6.79
C VAL A 51 -18.24 5.76 7.23
N SER A 52 -17.27 5.34 8.05
CA SER A 52 -16.16 6.19 8.51
C SER A 52 -14.87 5.83 7.79
N PHE A 53 -14.25 6.82 7.15
CA PHE A 53 -12.95 6.72 6.51
C PHE A 53 -11.87 7.31 7.43
N GLY A 54 -11.04 6.43 7.97
CA GLY A 54 -9.92 6.77 8.84
C GLY A 54 -8.58 6.71 8.12
N PHE A 55 -7.58 7.37 8.71
CA PHE A 55 -6.20 7.25 8.23
C PHE A 55 -5.67 5.86 8.61
N PRO A 56 -5.00 5.13 7.68
CA PRO A 56 -4.59 3.75 7.92
C PRO A 56 -3.29 3.70 8.75
N TRP A 57 -3.37 4.09 10.03
CA TRP A 57 -2.21 4.13 10.92
C TRP A 57 -1.51 2.77 11.04
N ALA A 58 -2.28 1.69 11.12
CA ALA A 58 -1.75 0.34 11.19
C ALA A 58 -0.90 -0.02 9.95
N PHE A 59 -1.32 0.41 8.76
CA PHE A 59 -0.54 0.27 7.53
C PHE A 59 0.78 1.04 7.62
N LEU A 60 0.72 2.33 7.99
CA LEU A 60 1.91 3.18 8.07
C LEU A 60 2.91 2.65 9.09
N ILE A 61 2.45 2.28 10.29
CA ILE A 61 3.31 1.73 11.35
C ILE A 61 3.96 0.44 10.87
N SER A 62 3.19 -0.47 10.27
CA SER A 62 3.71 -1.74 9.76
C SER A 62 4.75 -1.54 8.66
N ALA A 63 4.50 -0.59 7.74
CA ALA A 63 5.44 -0.23 6.69
C ALA A 63 6.74 0.35 7.27
N VAL A 64 6.66 1.26 8.25
CA VAL A 64 7.84 1.85 8.90
C VAL A 64 8.63 0.80 9.66
N LEU A 65 7.97 -0.04 10.46
CA LEU A 65 8.62 -1.12 11.22
C LEU A 65 9.26 -2.15 10.29
N GLY A 66 8.58 -2.52 9.21
CA GLY A 66 9.13 -3.42 8.19
C GLY A 66 10.38 -2.82 7.54
N GLY A 67 10.31 -1.57 7.10
CA GLY A 67 11.43 -0.87 6.47
C GLY A 67 12.63 -0.72 7.41
N LEU A 68 12.37 -0.42 8.69
CA LEU A 68 13.39 -0.40 9.75
C LEU A 68 14.04 -1.78 9.93
N ALA A 69 13.23 -2.82 10.10
CA ALA A 69 13.72 -4.19 10.30
C ALA A 69 14.56 -4.66 9.09
N GLY A 70 14.09 -4.40 7.87
CA GLY A 70 14.81 -4.73 6.65
C GLY A 70 16.13 -3.95 6.51
N ALA A 71 16.14 -2.67 6.86
CA ALA A 71 17.36 -1.86 6.85
C ALA A 71 18.40 -2.37 7.84
N LEU A 72 17.97 -2.70 9.07
CA LEU A 72 18.83 -3.26 10.11
C LEU A 72 19.34 -4.65 9.73
N ALA A 73 18.49 -5.50 9.14
CA ALA A 73 18.88 -6.82 8.66
C ALA A 73 19.94 -6.71 7.55
N ARG A 74 19.72 -5.80 6.58
CA ARG A 74 20.68 -5.52 5.51
C ARG A 74 22.02 -5.07 6.09
N GLU A 75 22.00 -4.08 6.97
CA GLU A 75 23.21 -3.53 7.59
C GLU A 75 23.93 -4.59 8.42
N GLY A 76 23.22 -5.35 9.26
CA GLY A 76 23.78 -6.44 10.06
C GLY A 76 24.43 -7.52 9.21
N TRP A 77 23.76 -7.95 8.14
CA TRP A 77 24.28 -8.95 7.19
C TRP A 77 25.53 -8.45 6.46
N PHE A 78 25.53 -7.23 5.94
CA PHE A 78 26.68 -6.66 5.25
C PHE A 78 27.87 -6.40 6.18
N ARG A 79 27.61 -5.92 7.41
CA ARG A 79 28.65 -5.67 8.41
C ARG A 79 29.33 -6.94 8.87
N PHE A 80 28.55 -7.99 9.14
CA PHE A 80 29.11 -9.31 9.49
C PHE A 80 30.03 -9.83 8.38
N ARG A 81 29.65 -9.63 7.11
CA ARG A 81 30.39 -10.16 5.96
C ARG A 81 31.63 -9.35 5.58
N ARG A 82 31.63 -8.03 5.83
CA ARG A 82 32.74 -7.13 5.43
C ARG A 82 33.68 -6.73 6.56
N GLN A 83 33.35 -7.03 7.82
CA GLN A 83 34.11 -6.59 9.01
C GLN A 83 34.39 -5.08 9.03
N GLU A 84 33.55 -4.28 8.35
CA GLU A 84 33.75 -2.84 8.21
C GLU A 84 33.10 -2.07 9.36
N ALA A 85 33.86 -1.15 9.97
CA ALA A 85 33.34 -0.16 10.89
C ALA A 85 32.68 0.97 10.09
N VAL A 86 31.34 1.03 10.11
CA VAL A 86 30.57 2.11 9.48
C VAL A 86 30.40 3.26 10.47
N SER A 87 30.58 4.50 10.00
CA SER A 87 30.37 5.67 10.85
C SER A 87 28.89 5.77 11.28
N PRO A 88 28.59 6.26 12.50
CA PRO A 88 27.21 6.37 12.99
C PRO A 88 26.30 7.16 12.05
N GLY A 89 26.82 8.21 11.41
CA GLY A 89 26.06 9.01 10.44
C GLY A 89 25.66 8.23 9.18
N LYS A 90 26.54 7.36 8.66
CA LYS A 90 26.20 6.49 7.53
C LYS A 90 25.16 5.44 7.91
N LEU A 91 25.21 4.92 9.14
CA LEU A 91 24.21 3.98 9.64
C LEU A 91 22.82 4.61 9.72
N VAL A 92 22.72 5.83 10.27
CA VAL A 92 21.44 6.56 10.32
C VAL A 92 20.91 6.82 8.91
N ALA A 93 21.77 7.28 8.00
CA ALA A 93 21.37 7.50 6.61
C ALA A 93 20.88 6.22 5.92
N ASN A 94 21.55 5.09 6.14
CA ASN A 94 21.16 3.78 5.61
C ASN A 94 19.80 3.31 6.15
N VAL A 95 19.54 3.54 7.45
CA VAL A 95 18.27 3.19 8.10
C VAL A 95 17.14 4.05 7.54
N VAL A 96 17.32 5.37 7.48
CA VAL A 96 16.32 6.29 6.90
C VAL A 96 16.01 5.90 5.45
N THR A 97 17.05 5.63 4.66
CA THR A 97 16.89 5.19 3.26
C THR A 97 16.13 3.88 3.17
N GLY A 98 16.40 2.91 4.05
CA GLY A 98 15.67 1.65 4.08
C GLY A 98 14.20 1.81 4.47
N ILE A 99 13.89 2.65 5.45
CA ILE A 99 12.49 2.99 5.80
C ILE A 99 11.77 3.59 4.60
N LEU A 100 12.38 4.56 3.92
CA LEU A 100 11.77 5.20 2.76
C LEU A 100 11.51 4.22 1.62
N ILE A 101 12.51 3.39 1.26
CA ILE A 101 12.36 2.39 0.20
C ILE A 101 11.32 1.33 0.59
N GLY A 102 11.30 0.89 1.85
CA GLY A 102 10.30 -0.05 2.36
C GLY A 102 8.88 0.52 2.26
N CYS A 103 8.67 1.77 2.70
CA CYS A 103 7.39 2.46 2.57
C CYS A 103 6.94 2.59 1.11
N ILE A 104 7.84 3.00 0.20
CA ILE A 104 7.54 3.09 -1.23
C ILE A 104 7.14 1.71 -1.77
N THR A 105 7.87 0.66 -1.41
CA THR A 105 7.60 -0.71 -1.84
C THR A 105 6.23 -1.19 -1.35
N ALA A 106 5.88 -0.91 -0.09
CA ALA A 106 4.57 -1.24 0.47
C ALA A 106 3.43 -0.49 -0.22
N VAL A 107 3.62 0.80 -0.55
CA VAL A 107 2.63 1.60 -1.29
C VAL A 107 2.43 1.06 -2.70
N LEU A 108 3.52 0.75 -3.42
CA LEU A 108 3.47 0.17 -4.76
C LEU A 108 2.72 -1.17 -4.75
N TYR A 109 3.02 -2.04 -3.79
CA TYR A 109 2.31 -3.30 -3.64
C TYR A 109 0.81 -3.08 -3.35
N ALA A 110 0.47 -2.12 -2.49
CA ALA A 110 -0.92 -1.81 -2.14
C ALA A 110 -1.75 -1.30 -3.34
N VAL A 111 -1.12 -0.67 -4.33
CA VAL A 111 -1.77 -0.26 -5.59
C VAL A 111 -1.70 -1.33 -6.68
N GLY A 112 -1.18 -2.53 -6.37
CA GLY A 112 -1.10 -3.67 -7.30
C GLY A 112 0.17 -3.73 -8.14
N ILE A 113 1.17 -2.89 -7.87
CA ILE A 113 2.47 -2.92 -8.55
C ILE A 113 3.43 -3.79 -7.76
N ASN A 114 3.64 -5.02 -8.23
CA ASN A 114 4.54 -5.97 -7.58
C ASN A 114 6.00 -5.79 -8.05
N VAL A 115 6.77 -4.98 -7.32
CA VAL A 115 8.21 -4.75 -7.63
C VAL A 115 9.14 -5.86 -7.12
N LEU A 116 8.67 -6.67 -6.17
CA LEU A 116 9.44 -7.73 -5.52
C LEU A 116 9.23 -9.11 -6.14
N ASP A 117 8.27 -9.25 -7.06
CA ASP A 117 7.90 -10.53 -7.70
C ASP A 117 7.55 -11.62 -6.67
N VAL A 118 6.90 -11.21 -5.58
CA VAL A 118 6.43 -12.11 -4.50
C VAL A 118 4.91 -12.15 -4.47
N GLU A 119 4.35 -13.35 -4.32
CA GLU A 119 2.92 -13.57 -4.15
C GLU A 119 2.64 -14.12 -2.74
N PRO A 120 2.39 -13.25 -1.74
CA PRO A 120 2.04 -13.72 -0.41
C PRO A 120 0.68 -14.44 -0.43
N ALA A 121 0.58 -15.53 0.34
CA ALA A 121 -0.66 -16.30 0.46
C ALA A 121 -1.82 -15.49 1.06
N ALA A 122 -1.50 -14.54 1.95
CA ALA A 122 -2.46 -13.58 2.45
C ALA A 122 -2.49 -12.36 1.50
N LYS A 123 -3.69 -11.88 1.17
CA LYS A 123 -3.89 -10.72 0.27
C LYS A 123 -4.13 -9.40 1.01
N ARG A 124 -4.37 -9.45 2.32
CA ARG A 124 -4.71 -8.30 3.17
C ARG A 124 -4.11 -8.46 4.57
N GLY A 125 -3.76 -7.35 5.19
CA GLY A 125 -3.30 -7.30 6.58
C GLY A 125 -1.92 -6.65 6.75
N GLU A 126 -1.71 -6.15 7.96
CA GLU A 126 -0.53 -5.44 8.43
C GLU A 126 0.75 -6.28 8.32
N ALA A 127 0.64 -7.58 8.55
CA ALA A 127 1.78 -8.51 8.47
C ALA A 127 2.39 -8.57 7.06
N ILE A 128 1.56 -8.50 6.01
CA ILE A 128 2.05 -8.46 4.62
C ILE A 128 2.74 -7.13 4.37
N VAL A 129 2.14 -6.01 4.82
CA VAL A 129 2.72 -4.68 4.66
C VAL A 129 4.09 -4.60 5.31
N PHE A 130 4.21 -5.14 6.53
CA PHE A 130 5.48 -5.28 7.22
C PHE A 130 6.48 -6.10 6.41
N GLY A 131 6.09 -7.30 5.96
CA GLY A 131 6.96 -8.20 5.20
C GLY A 131 7.43 -7.60 3.87
N ILE A 132 6.51 -7.05 3.08
CA ILE A 132 6.79 -6.39 1.81
C ILE A 132 7.70 -5.18 2.00
N SER A 133 7.44 -4.36 3.03
CA SER A 133 8.30 -3.23 3.35
C SER A 133 9.70 -3.67 3.76
N ALA A 134 9.83 -4.72 4.59
CA ALA A 134 11.11 -5.27 5.00
C ALA A 134 11.91 -5.84 3.83
N LEU A 135 11.26 -6.62 2.96
CA LEU A 135 11.87 -7.15 1.74
C LEU A 135 12.29 -6.02 0.78
N GLY A 136 11.46 -4.98 0.66
CA GLY A 136 11.78 -3.77 -0.09
C GLY A 136 13.02 -3.05 0.43
N ALA A 137 13.13 -2.86 1.74
CA ALA A 137 14.29 -2.23 2.36
C ALA A 137 15.58 -3.06 2.20
N ILE A 138 15.48 -4.39 2.23
CA ILE A 138 16.61 -5.30 1.98
C ILE A 138 17.03 -5.24 0.50
N GLY A 139 16.07 -5.37 -0.43
CA GLY A 139 16.28 -5.42 -1.88
C GLY A 139 16.33 -4.06 -2.60
N GLY A 140 16.34 -2.96 -1.85
CA GLY A 140 15.96 -1.63 -2.32
C GLY A 140 16.72 -1.08 -3.53
N LEU A 141 17.97 -1.50 -3.75
CA LEU A 141 18.74 -1.11 -4.94
C LEU A 141 18.22 -1.78 -6.22
N THR A 142 17.74 -3.02 -6.14
CA THR A 142 17.15 -3.74 -7.27
C THR A 142 15.77 -3.16 -7.59
N VAL A 143 14.98 -2.83 -6.57
CA VAL A 143 13.67 -2.17 -6.72
C VAL A 143 13.83 -0.77 -7.35
N LEU A 144 14.75 0.05 -6.83
CA LEU A 144 14.97 1.40 -7.35
C LEU A 144 15.51 1.39 -8.80
N LYS A 145 16.41 0.45 -9.14
CA LYS A 145 16.92 0.29 -10.51
C LYS A 145 15.85 -0.19 -11.50
N LYS A 146 14.87 -0.98 -11.07
CA LYS A 146 13.72 -1.34 -11.92
C LYS A 146 12.78 -0.15 -12.17
N LEU A 147 12.70 0.79 -11.22
CA LEU A 147 11.81 1.95 -11.26
C LEU A 147 12.42 3.18 -11.94
N VAL A 148 13.74 3.27 -12.01
CA VAL A 148 14.48 4.30 -12.75
C VAL A 148 15.14 3.65 -13.95
N PRO A 149 14.47 3.57 -15.12
CA PRO A 149 15.13 3.21 -16.36
C PRO A 149 16.29 4.19 -16.59
N HIS A 150 17.44 3.70 -17.05
CA HIS A 150 18.56 4.57 -17.41
C HIS A 150 18.10 5.64 -18.42
N ALA A 151 17.99 6.89 -17.97
CA ALA A 151 18.00 8.03 -18.85
C ALA A 151 19.46 8.27 -19.25
N THR A 152 19.89 7.65 -20.36
CA THR A 152 21.07 7.94 -21.24
C THR A 152 21.47 6.61 -21.91
N GLU A 153 21.69 6.46 -23.21
CA GLU A 153 22.37 7.35 -24.15
C GLU A 153 21.71 7.26 -25.55
N GLN A 154 21.37 8.40 -26.16
CA GLN A 154 21.25 8.45 -27.62
C GLN A 154 22.68 8.40 -28.18
N PRO A 155 23.00 7.51 -29.14
CA PRO A 155 24.27 7.60 -29.84
C PRO A 155 24.24 8.82 -30.75
N SER A 156 24.98 9.86 -30.39
CA SER A 156 25.42 10.88 -31.33
C SER A 156 26.67 10.36 -32.05
N GLY A 157 26.56 10.11 -33.35
CA GLY A 157 27.68 9.82 -34.25
C GLY A 157 27.33 8.68 -35.21
N GLY A 158 27.41 8.83 -36.53
CA GLY A 158 27.89 9.92 -37.37
C GLY A 158 27.52 9.62 -38.83
#